data_AF-A0A7Z9IGQ9-F1
#
_entry.id   AF-A0A7Z9IGQ9-F1
#
_cell.length_a   1.000
_cell.length_b   1.000
_cell.length_c   1.000
_cell.angle_alpha   90.00
_cell.angle_beta   90.00
_cell.angle_gamma   90.00
#
_symmetry.space_group_name_H-M   'P 1'
#
loop_
_entity.id
_entity.type
_entity.pdbx_description
1 polymer ?
#
loop_
_entity_poly.entity_id
_entity_poly.type
_entity_poly.pdbx_seq_one_letter_code
_entity_poly.pdbx_strand_id
1 'polypeptide(L)'
;MIRCRVSALLIAVTIALPSFAGAQDAKTMVAAHIDENANSYGDIAQEIWEFAELGYMETKSSALLQSALDREGFEIEAGVAGIPTAFVASWKNGDGPIIGIMAEYDALPGITQDRQPIRAPIEGKPQGHACGHHLFAAGSTAAAIATKRWMEQTGQQGEIRLYGTPAEEGGAGKVYMVRAGLFEDVDIMLHWHAADVNSADASSSLSNKSAKFRFTGISAHAAGAPERGRSALDGVEAMNHMV
;
A
#
# COMPACT_ATOMS: atom_id res chain seq x y z
N MET A 1 -37.86 -48.65 52.07
CA MET A 1 -36.98 -48.71 50.88
C MET A 1 -37.13 -47.42 50.09
N ILE A 2 -36.29 -46.42 50.35
CA ILE A 2 -36.19 -45.21 49.51
C ILE A 2 -34.69 -44.95 49.37
N ARG A 3 -34.13 -45.21 48.17
CA ARG A 3 -32.71 -44.97 47.86
C ARG A 3 -32.61 -43.62 47.16
N CYS A 4 -32.07 -42.63 47.86
CA CYS A 4 -31.68 -41.34 47.30
C CYS A 4 -30.40 -41.53 46.48
N ARG A 5 -30.44 -41.23 45.18
CA ARG A 5 -29.24 -41.21 44.31
C ARG A 5 -28.85 -39.75 44.09
N VAL A 6 -27.73 -39.35 44.68
CA VAL A 6 -27.05 -38.08 44.38
C VAL A 6 -26.18 -38.32 43.16
N SER A 7 -26.56 -37.77 42.01
CA SER A 7 -25.70 -37.72 40.83
C SER A 7 -24.75 -36.53 40.97
N ALA A 8 -23.45 -36.81 41.15
CA ALA A 8 -22.40 -35.80 41.10
C ALA A 8 -22.16 -35.40 39.63
N LEU A 9 -22.49 -34.17 39.29
CA LEU A 9 -22.18 -33.57 37.99
C LEU A 9 -20.73 -33.06 38.05
N LEU A 10 -19.79 -33.78 37.43
CA LEU A 10 -18.43 -33.28 37.21
C LEU A 10 -18.47 -32.21 36.12
N ILE A 11 -18.37 -30.95 36.51
CA ILE A 11 -18.08 -29.85 35.59
C ILE A 11 -16.57 -29.86 35.35
N ALA A 12 -16.14 -30.34 34.19
CA ALA A 12 -14.77 -30.18 33.72
C ALA A 12 -14.57 -28.72 33.31
N VAL A 13 -13.98 -27.91 34.19
CA VAL A 13 -13.49 -26.58 33.84
C VAL A 13 -12.18 -26.76 33.07
N THR A 14 -12.26 -26.75 31.74
CA THR A 14 -11.08 -26.61 30.88
C THR A 14 -10.57 -25.18 31.02
N ILE A 15 -9.55 -24.99 31.85
CA ILE A 15 -8.79 -23.76 31.91
C ILE A 15 -7.98 -23.68 30.61
N ALA A 16 -8.48 -22.92 29.64
CA ALA A 16 -7.69 -22.50 28.48
C ALA A 16 -6.58 -21.58 29.00
N LEU A 17 -5.37 -22.10 29.15
CA LEU A 17 -4.18 -21.29 29.38
C LEU A 17 -3.98 -20.41 28.14
N PRO A 18 -3.89 -19.09 28.28
CA PRO A 18 -3.74 -18.23 27.13
C PRO A 18 -2.31 -18.31 26.58
N SER A 19 -2.17 -18.52 25.28
CA SER A 19 -0.92 -18.67 24.51
C SER A 19 -0.11 -17.36 24.38
N PHE A 20 -0.02 -16.53 25.42
CA PHE A 20 0.68 -15.25 25.36
C PHE A 20 2.19 -15.37 25.14
N ALA A 21 2.82 -16.47 25.58
CA ALA A 21 4.25 -16.69 25.42
C ALA A 21 4.66 -16.85 23.95
N GLY A 22 3.95 -17.67 23.17
CA GLY A 22 4.29 -17.94 21.77
C GLY A 22 4.10 -16.73 20.84
N ALA A 23 3.15 -15.84 21.14
CA ALA A 23 2.94 -14.62 20.35
C ALA A 23 4.07 -13.59 20.54
N GLN A 24 4.67 -13.54 21.73
CA GLN A 24 5.79 -12.64 22.01
C GLN A 24 7.07 -13.15 21.34
N ASP A 25 7.30 -14.47 21.38
CA ASP A 25 8.45 -15.10 20.71
C ASP A 25 8.40 -14.91 19.18
N ALA A 26 7.21 -15.02 18.58
CA ALA A 26 7.00 -14.74 17.16
C ALA A 26 7.37 -13.29 16.78
N LYS A 27 6.94 -12.31 17.59
CA LYS A 27 7.27 -10.90 17.35
C LYS A 27 8.77 -10.64 17.46
N THR A 28 9.44 -11.23 18.46
CA THR A 28 10.89 -11.09 18.62
C THR A 28 11.66 -11.71 17.46
N MET A 29 11.24 -12.88 16.98
CA MET A 29 11.84 -13.53 15.81
C MET A 29 11.70 -12.69 14.55
N VAL A 30 10.49 -12.19 14.27
CA VAL A 30 10.23 -11.32 13.11
C VAL A 30 11.02 -10.03 13.21
N ALA A 31 11.05 -9.38 14.38
CA ALA A 31 11.81 -8.16 14.60
C ALA A 31 13.32 -8.37 14.39
N ALA A 32 13.89 -9.46 14.93
CA ALA A 32 15.29 -9.80 14.72
C ALA A 32 15.63 -9.98 13.24
N HIS A 33 14.78 -10.69 12.48
CA HIS A 33 14.97 -10.84 11.03
C HIS A 33 14.93 -9.49 10.29
N ILE A 34 14.01 -8.60 10.68
CA ILE A 34 13.94 -7.25 10.10
C ILE A 34 15.21 -6.45 10.42
N ASP A 35 15.67 -6.46 11.66
CA ASP A 35 16.87 -5.73 12.10
C ASP A 35 18.13 -6.24 11.39
N GLU A 36 18.28 -7.56 11.26
CA GLU A 36 19.41 -8.19 10.55
C GLU A 36 19.47 -7.82 9.07
N ASN A 37 18.31 -7.56 8.45
CA ASN A 37 18.18 -7.26 7.02
C ASN A 37 17.87 -5.77 6.74
N ALA A 38 17.91 -4.91 7.75
CA ALA A 38 17.48 -3.51 7.67
C ALA A 38 18.20 -2.73 6.57
N ASN A 39 19.50 -2.98 6.37
CA ASN A 39 20.26 -2.33 5.30
C ASN A 39 19.74 -2.71 3.91
N SER A 40 19.45 -4.01 3.67
CA SER A 40 18.97 -4.45 2.36
C SER A 40 17.57 -3.89 2.04
N TYR A 41 16.68 -3.81 3.02
CA TYR A 41 15.37 -3.18 2.82
C TYR A 41 15.48 -1.65 2.69
N GLY A 42 16.41 -1.05 3.44
CA GLY A 42 16.78 0.35 3.30
C GLY A 42 17.25 0.67 1.88
N ASP A 43 18.12 -0.15 1.31
CA ASP A 43 18.61 0.01 -0.07
C ASP A 43 17.46 -0.01 -1.08
N ILE A 44 16.48 -0.92 -0.94
CA ILE A 44 15.27 -0.93 -1.77
C ILE A 44 14.53 0.40 -1.67
N ALA A 45 14.30 0.91 -0.46
CA ALA A 45 13.63 2.21 -0.27
C ALA A 45 14.42 3.35 -0.92
N GLN A 46 15.75 3.34 -0.79
CA GLN A 46 16.62 4.36 -1.37
C GLN A 46 16.69 4.27 -2.89
N GLU A 47 16.63 3.07 -3.49
CA GLU A 47 16.58 2.91 -4.94
C GLU A 47 15.26 3.45 -5.51
N ILE A 48 14.13 3.11 -4.88
CA ILE A 48 12.81 3.64 -5.28
C ILE A 48 12.78 5.17 -5.14
N TRP A 49 13.37 5.71 -4.06
CA TRP A 49 13.53 7.16 -3.89
C TRP A 49 14.29 7.81 -5.07
N GLU A 50 15.33 7.15 -5.59
CA GLU A 50 16.04 7.67 -6.76
C GLU A 50 15.27 7.54 -8.06
N PHE A 51 14.54 6.44 -8.25
CA PHE A 51 13.75 6.25 -9.45
C PHE A 51 12.67 7.32 -9.60
N ALA A 52 11.97 7.66 -8.49
CA ALA A 52 10.95 8.71 -8.44
C ALA A 52 9.98 8.67 -9.64
N GLU A 53 9.55 7.46 -10.00
CA GLU A 53 8.72 7.22 -11.18
C GLU A 53 7.26 7.59 -10.91
N LEU A 54 6.61 8.26 -11.86
CA LEU A 54 5.22 8.69 -11.74
C LEU A 54 4.24 7.52 -11.88
N GLY A 55 3.00 7.77 -11.44
CA GLY A 55 1.85 6.88 -11.65
C GLY A 55 1.79 6.28 -13.06
N TYR A 56 1.70 4.95 -13.15
CA TYR A 56 1.70 4.11 -14.36
C TYR A 56 3.01 4.07 -15.16
N MET A 57 4.08 4.66 -14.64
CA MET A 57 5.41 4.68 -15.24
C MET A 57 6.47 4.05 -14.33
N GLU A 58 6.06 3.40 -13.24
CA GLU A 58 6.89 2.83 -12.17
C GLU A 58 7.59 1.51 -12.54
N THR A 59 8.21 1.49 -13.72
CA THR A 59 8.77 0.27 -14.32
C THR A 59 9.93 -0.26 -13.49
N LYS A 60 10.84 0.60 -13.04
CA LYS A 60 12.01 0.20 -12.25
C LYS A 60 11.62 -0.16 -10.82
N SER A 61 10.76 0.66 -10.19
CA SER A 61 10.30 0.37 -8.83
C SER A 61 9.55 -0.97 -8.77
N SER A 62 8.64 -1.22 -9.71
CA SER A 62 7.90 -2.48 -9.78
C SER A 62 8.84 -3.67 -10.03
N ALA A 63 9.77 -3.55 -10.98
CA ALA A 63 10.73 -4.63 -11.28
C ALA A 63 11.67 -4.92 -10.10
N LEU A 64 12.11 -3.90 -9.37
CA LEU A 64 12.95 -4.05 -8.18
C LEU A 64 12.25 -4.87 -7.09
N LEU A 65 10.98 -4.55 -6.81
CA LEU A 65 10.19 -5.25 -5.79
C LEU A 65 9.88 -6.69 -6.21
N GLN A 66 9.49 -6.91 -7.46
CA GLN A 66 9.28 -8.25 -8.01
C GLN A 66 10.55 -9.10 -7.89
N SER A 67 11.71 -8.56 -8.26
CA SER A 67 13.01 -9.22 -8.13
C SER A 67 13.38 -9.53 -6.67
N ALA A 68 13.07 -8.64 -5.73
CA ALA A 68 13.30 -8.89 -4.31
C ALA A 68 12.45 -10.04 -3.78
N LEU A 69 11.19 -10.12 -4.18
CA LEU A 69 10.25 -11.17 -3.76
C LEU A 69 10.55 -12.51 -4.44
N ASP A 70 10.85 -12.51 -5.74
CA ASP A 70 11.25 -13.69 -6.50
C ASP A 70 12.48 -14.38 -5.87
N ARG A 71 13.49 -13.60 -5.46
CA ARG A 71 14.68 -14.11 -4.76
C ARG A 71 14.36 -14.80 -3.43
N GLU A 72 13.26 -14.44 -2.78
CA GLU A 72 12.79 -15.08 -1.54
C GLU A 72 11.81 -16.23 -1.80
N GLY A 73 11.56 -16.56 -3.07
CA GLY A 73 10.73 -17.70 -3.50
C GLY A 73 9.24 -17.42 -3.58
N PHE A 74 8.84 -16.15 -3.74
CA PHE A 74 7.46 -15.80 -4.10
C PHE A 74 7.23 -16.07 -5.59
N GLU A 75 6.05 -16.57 -5.94
CA GLU A 75 5.57 -16.64 -7.31
C GLU A 75 5.07 -15.26 -7.74
N ILE A 76 5.57 -14.75 -8.87
CA ILE A 76 5.25 -13.40 -9.35
C ILE A 76 4.29 -13.46 -10.54
N GLU A 77 3.12 -12.89 -10.38
CA GLU A 77 2.19 -12.55 -11.46
C GLU A 77 2.34 -11.06 -11.80
N ALA A 78 3.05 -10.74 -12.87
CA ALA A 78 3.30 -9.37 -13.31
C ALA A 78 2.24 -8.88 -14.33
N GLY A 79 2.04 -7.57 -14.40
CA GLY A 79 1.16 -6.96 -15.41
C GLY A 79 -0.33 -7.15 -15.13
N VAL A 80 -0.71 -7.43 -13.88
CA VAL A 80 -2.08 -7.77 -13.50
C VAL A 80 -3.06 -6.62 -13.76
N ALA A 81 -4.33 -6.95 -13.95
CA ALA A 81 -5.38 -6.00 -14.33
C ALA A 81 -5.08 -5.18 -15.60
N GLY A 82 -4.19 -5.68 -16.47
CA GLY A 82 -3.75 -4.97 -17.68
C GLY A 82 -2.83 -3.77 -17.41
N ILE A 83 -2.26 -3.66 -16.21
CA ILE A 83 -1.37 -2.58 -15.80
C ILE A 83 0.06 -3.14 -15.73
N PRO A 84 0.97 -2.76 -16.66
CA PRO A 84 2.31 -3.35 -16.73
C PRO A 84 3.15 -3.24 -15.45
N THR A 85 2.91 -2.19 -14.66
CA THR A 85 3.64 -1.93 -13.42
C THR A 85 2.96 -2.53 -12.19
N ALA A 86 1.76 -3.11 -12.29
CA ALA A 86 1.11 -3.82 -11.19
C ALA A 86 1.54 -5.29 -11.13
N PHE A 87 1.58 -5.87 -9.94
CA PHE A 87 1.89 -7.30 -9.78
C PHE A 87 1.25 -7.89 -8.51
N VAL A 88 1.13 -9.21 -8.48
CA VAL A 88 0.84 -10.00 -7.27
C VAL A 88 2.01 -10.96 -7.05
N ALA A 89 2.55 -10.97 -5.83
CA ALA A 89 3.58 -11.92 -5.42
C ALA A 89 3.00 -12.83 -4.35
N SER A 90 2.92 -14.14 -4.58
CA SER A 90 2.28 -15.10 -3.67
C SER A 90 3.26 -16.14 -3.15
N TRP A 91 3.08 -16.55 -1.90
CA TRP A 91 3.74 -17.71 -1.33
C TRP A 91 2.78 -18.47 -0.43
N LYS A 92 2.66 -19.79 -0.63
CA LYS A 92 1.69 -20.65 0.03
C LYS A 92 2.37 -21.78 0.80
N ASN A 93 1.90 -22.02 2.01
CA ASN A 93 2.29 -23.14 2.87
C ASN A 93 1.06 -23.88 3.39
N GLY A 94 0.65 -24.95 2.70
CA GLY A 94 -0.52 -25.74 3.09
C GLY A 94 -1.84 -24.99 2.97
N ASP A 95 -2.84 -25.45 3.73
CA ASP A 95 -4.18 -24.86 3.76
C ASP A 95 -4.29 -23.82 4.88
N GLY A 96 -4.97 -22.70 4.62
CA GLY A 96 -5.13 -21.65 5.62
C GLY A 96 -5.61 -20.34 5.00
N PRO A 97 -5.63 -19.27 5.80
CA PRO A 97 -6.08 -17.96 5.32
C PRO A 97 -5.11 -17.36 4.30
N ILE A 98 -5.66 -16.55 3.40
CA ILE A 98 -4.90 -15.71 2.48
C ILE A 98 -4.77 -14.32 3.11
N ILE A 99 -3.55 -13.95 3.49
CA ILE A 99 -3.23 -12.64 4.04
C ILE A 99 -2.52 -11.82 2.96
N GLY A 100 -3.15 -10.73 2.55
CA GLY A 100 -2.60 -9.76 1.61
C GLY A 100 -1.89 -8.60 2.31
N ILE A 101 -0.79 -8.11 1.71
CA ILE A 101 -0.07 -6.89 2.10
C ILE A 101 0.04 -5.96 0.87
N MET A 102 -0.31 -4.68 1.00
CA MET A 102 -0.20 -3.71 -0.11
C MET A 102 1.19 -3.08 -0.19
N ALA A 103 1.66 -2.76 -1.39
CA ALA A 103 2.89 -2.00 -1.62
C ALA A 103 2.67 -0.97 -2.74
N GLU A 104 2.89 0.31 -2.43
CA GLU A 104 2.77 1.44 -3.36
C GLU A 104 4.13 2.07 -3.60
N TYR A 105 4.38 2.59 -4.79
CA TYR A 105 5.71 3.02 -5.22
C TYR A 105 5.71 4.11 -6.30
N ASP A 106 4.58 4.81 -6.51
CA ASP A 106 4.55 5.99 -7.37
C ASP A 106 5.08 7.25 -6.65
N ALA A 107 5.66 8.14 -7.44
CA ALA A 107 6.12 9.45 -7.04
C ALA A 107 5.17 10.55 -7.53
N LEU A 108 5.35 11.74 -6.97
CA LEU A 108 4.53 12.91 -7.27
C LEU A 108 5.22 13.86 -8.28
N PRO A 109 4.49 14.41 -9.26
CA PRO A 109 5.02 15.40 -10.18
C PRO A 109 5.16 16.76 -9.51
N GLY A 110 6.25 17.48 -9.80
CA GLY A 110 6.46 18.86 -9.35
C GLY A 110 6.84 19.02 -7.88
N ILE A 111 7.02 17.91 -7.15
CA ILE A 111 7.41 17.90 -5.75
C ILE A 111 8.73 17.18 -5.60
N THR A 112 9.83 17.93 -5.76
CA THR A 112 11.19 17.44 -5.60
C THR A 112 11.76 17.83 -4.24
N GLN A 113 12.46 16.89 -3.63
CA GLN A 113 13.00 17.02 -2.27
C GLN A 113 14.17 16.04 -2.11
N ASP A 114 15.23 16.49 -1.45
CA ASP A 114 16.35 15.67 -1.03
C ASP A 114 16.02 14.88 0.26
N ARG A 115 16.80 13.86 0.60
CA ARG A 115 16.60 12.91 1.71
C ARG A 115 16.89 13.53 3.08
N GLN A 116 16.30 14.68 3.35
CA GLN A 116 16.50 15.43 4.58
C GLN A 116 15.22 16.12 5.04
N PRO A 117 15.08 16.40 6.35
CA PRO A 117 13.86 16.98 6.91
C PRO A 117 13.70 18.47 6.61
N ILE A 118 14.69 19.10 5.95
CA ILE A 118 14.68 20.51 5.57
C ILE A 118 14.40 20.61 4.08
N ARG A 119 13.52 21.54 3.67
CA ARG A 119 13.20 21.78 2.26
C ARG A 119 14.47 22.02 1.44
N ALA A 120 14.75 21.09 0.53
CA ALA A 120 15.91 21.09 -0.35
C ALA A 120 15.53 20.45 -1.70
N PRO A 121 14.87 21.21 -2.58
CA PRO A 121 14.57 20.78 -3.95
C PRO A 121 15.84 20.41 -4.72
N ILE A 122 15.81 19.29 -5.45
CA ILE A 122 16.95 18.87 -6.29
C ILE A 122 16.77 19.45 -7.70
N GLU A 123 17.73 20.25 -8.15
CA GLU A 123 17.73 20.81 -9.50
C GLU A 123 17.77 19.69 -10.56
N GLY A 124 16.92 19.78 -11.59
CA GLY A 124 16.85 18.78 -12.66
C GLY A 124 16.12 17.49 -12.31
N LYS A 125 15.63 17.31 -11.07
CA LYS A 125 14.76 16.20 -10.66
C LYS A 125 13.33 16.73 -10.46
N PRO A 126 12.40 16.55 -11.42
CA PRO A 126 11.07 17.15 -11.35
C PRO A 126 10.04 16.34 -10.54
N GLN A 127 10.38 15.15 -10.07
CA GLN A 127 9.51 14.28 -9.28
C GLN A 127 10.17 13.87 -7.95
N GLY A 128 9.37 13.45 -6.99
CA GLY A 128 9.86 12.93 -5.71
C GLY A 128 8.80 12.20 -4.91
N HIS A 129 9.23 11.38 -3.94
CA HIS A 129 8.35 10.60 -3.07
C HIS A 129 7.93 11.39 -1.83
N ALA A 130 7.20 12.49 -2.03
CA ALA A 130 6.73 13.34 -0.93
C ALA A 130 5.66 12.67 -0.04
N CYS A 131 4.99 11.63 -0.54
CA CYS A 131 4.03 10.83 0.23
C CYS A 131 4.66 9.58 0.90
N GLY A 132 5.96 9.35 0.71
CA GLY A 132 6.65 8.24 1.39
C GLY A 132 6.41 6.85 0.79
N HIS A 133 5.89 6.74 -0.43
CA HIS A 133 5.63 5.44 -1.08
C HIS A 133 6.88 4.56 -1.22
N HIS A 134 8.08 5.16 -1.37
CA HIS A 134 9.34 4.41 -1.30
C HIS A 134 9.52 3.59 0.00
N LEU A 135 9.10 4.15 1.15
CA LEU A 135 9.11 3.44 2.44
C LEU A 135 7.99 2.41 2.50
N PHE A 136 6.80 2.75 2.00
CA PHE A 136 5.66 1.86 1.95
C PHE A 136 6.01 0.57 1.19
N ALA A 137 6.47 0.69 -0.06
CA ALA A 137 6.89 -0.46 -0.86
C ALA A 137 7.95 -1.33 -0.17
N ALA A 138 9.02 -0.71 0.35
CA ALA A 138 10.11 -1.43 0.99
C ALA A 138 9.66 -2.14 2.28
N GLY A 139 8.93 -1.45 3.15
CA GLY A 139 8.45 -2.00 4.41
C GLY A 139 7.43 -3.11 4.21
N SER A 140 6.52 -2.97 3.24
CA SER A 140 5.57 -4.03 2.88
C SER A 140 6.27 -5.27 2.31
N THR A 141 7.30 -5.07 1.49
CA THR A 141 8.13 -6.16 0.97
C THR A 141 8.85 -6.89 2.10
N ALA A 142 9.47 -6.14 3.02
CA ALA A 142 10.11 -6.69 4.21
C ALA A 142 9.11 -7.47 5.09
N ALA A 143 7.90 -6.95 5.28
CA ALA A 143 6.85 -7.60 6.06
C ALA A 143 6.39 -8.93 5.44
N ALA A 144 6.21 -8.98 4.12
CA ALA A 144 5.85 -10.20 3.41
C ALA A 144 6.93 -11.29 3.57
N ILE A 145 8.20 -10.92 3.35
CA ILE A 145 9.35 -11.83 3.47
C ILE A 145 9.51 -12.32 4.91
N ALA A 146 9.44 -11.42 5.90
CA ALA A 146 9.60 -11.79 7.30
C ALA A 146 8.47 -12.68 7.80
N THR A 147 7.23 -12.42 7.37
CA THR A 147 6.07 -13.26 7.71
C THR A 147 6.19 -14.64 7.09
N LYS A 148 6.57 -14.74 5.80
CA LYS A 148 6.88 -16.00 5.13
C LYS A 148 7.90 -16.83 5.94
N ARG A 149 9.03 -16.22 6.31
CA ARG A 149 10.10 -16.92 7.06
C ARG A 149 9.64 -17.40 8.43
N TRP A 150 8.86 -16.59 9.14
CA TRP A 150 8.25 -17.01 10.40
C TRP A 150 7.30 -18.21 10.19
N MET A 151 6.49 -18.20 9.14
CA MET A 151 5.61 -19.33 8.81
C MET A 151 6.39 -20.60 8.49
N GLU A 152 7.49 -20.50 7.72
CA GLU A 152 8.39 -21.62 7.41
C GLU A 152 9.00 -22.22 8.69
N GLN A 153 9.47 -21.37 9.61
CA GLN A 153 10.15 -21.82 10.84
C GLN A 153 9.19 -22.42 11.87
N THR A 154 7.95 -21.92 11.93
CA THR A 154 6.96 -22.37 12.92
C THR A 154 6.00 -23.43 12.38
N GLY A 155 6.02 -23.69 11.07
CA GLY A 155 5.10 -24.60 10.40
C GLY A 155 3.67 -24.03 10.29
N GLN A 156 3.50 -22.72 10.43
CA GLN A 156 2.20 -22.08 10.29
C GLN A 156 1.72 -22.16 8.84
N GLN A 157 0.48 -22.61 8.66
CA GLN A 157 -0.12 -22.78 7.34
C GLN A 157 -0.91 -21.53 6.90
N GLY A 158 -1.02 -21.33 5.59
CA GLY A 158 -1.70 -20.21 4.96
C GLY A 158 -0.97 -19.70 3.71
N GLU A 159 -1.40 -18.56 3.20
CA GLU A 159 -0.81 -17.91 2.03
C GLU A 159 -0.54 -16.44 2.32
N ILE A 160 0.66 -15.96 1.97
CA ILE A 160 1.02 -14.54 2.00
C ILE A 160 1.04 -14.03 0.56
N ARG A 161 0.28 -12.97 0.29
CA ARG A 161 0.33 -12.25 -0.98
C ARG A 161 0.76 -10.82 -0.78
N LEU A 162 1.72 -10.35 -1.56
CA LEU A 162 2.00 -8.93 -1.70
C LEU A 162 1.40 -8.41 -2.99
N TYR A 163 0.62 -7.34 -2.88
CA TYR A 163 -0.01 -6.67 -4.01
C TYR A 163 0.78 -5.40 -4.32
N GLY A 164 1.52 -5.41 -5.42
CA GLY A 164 2.19 -4.23 -5.95
C GLY A 164 1.19 -3.34 -6.68
N THR A 165 0.84 -2.20 -6.08
CA THR A 165 -0.24 -1.33 -6.53
C THR A 165 0.32 0.01 -7.02
N PRO A 166 0.32 0.28 -8.34
CA PRO A 166 0.82 1.52 -8.90
C PRO A 166 -0.20 2.67 -8.82
N ALA A 167 0.27 3.88 -9.10
CA ALA A 167 -0.54 5.07 -9.38
C ALA A 167 -1.63 5.39 -8.34
N GLU A 168 -1.28 5.45 -7.05
CA GLU A 168 -2.21 5.81 -5.98
C GLU A 168 -2.64 7.26 -6.09
N GLU A 169 -1.70 8.18 -6.33
CA GLU A 169 -1.85 9.65 -6.16
C GLU A 169 -2.84 10.33 -7.12
N GLY A 170 -3.42 9.55 -8.05
CA GLY A 170 -4.40 10.06 -9.00
C GLY A 170 -4.73 9.11 -10.13
N GLY A 171 -4.02 7.99 -10.26
CA GLY A 171 -4.31 6.96 -11.25
C GLY A 171 -5.42 6.01 -10.82
N ALA A 172 -5.61 5.82 -9.51
CA ALA A 172 -6.55 4.84 -8.95
C ALA A 172 -6.21 3.39 -9.34
N GLY A 173 -4.91 3.03 -9.40
CA GLY A 173 -4.47 1.68 -9.82
C GLY A 173 -5.16 0.55 -9.06
N LYS A 174 -5.30 0.68 -7.74
CA LYS A 174 -6.02 -0.28 -6.89
C LYS A 174 -7.48 -0.52 -7.32
N VAL A 175 -8.17 0.51 -7.79
CA VAL A 175 -9.57 0.38 -8.23
C VAL A 175 -9.68 -0.54 -9.43
N TYR A 176 -8.73 -0.48 -10.37
CA TYR A 176 -8.69 -1.39 -11.51
C TYR A 176 -8.32 -2.81 -11.11
N MET A 177 -7.40 -2.96 -10.15
CA MET A 177 -7.04 -4.26 -9.58
C MET A 177 -8.22 -4.93 -8.86
N VAL A 178 -8.99 -4.16 -8.07
CA VAL A 178 -10.23 -4.63 -7.43
C VAL A 178 -11.27 -5.01 -8.48
N ARG A 179 -11.47 -4.18 -9.53
CA ARG A 179 -12.41 -4.50 -10.62
C ARG A 179 -12.01 -5.75 -11.41
N ALA A 180 -10.73 -6.08 -11.46
CA ALA A 180 -10.22 -7.29 -12.10
C ALA A 180 -10.38 -8.54 -11.22
N GLY A 181 -10.93 -8.42 -10.00
CA GLY A 181 -11.22 -9.55 -9.11
C GLY A 181 -10.03 -10.02 -8.26
N LEU A 182 -8.90 -9.30 -8.28
CA LEU A 182 -7.65 -9.75 -7.65
C LEU A 182 -7.71 -9.88 -6.11
N PHE A 183 -8.74 -9.34 -5.48
CA PHE A 183 -8.91 -9.33 -4.03
C PHE A 183 -10.13 -10.14 -3.57
N GLU A 184 -10.82 -10.85 -4.47
CA GLU A 184 -12.08 -11.55 -4.13
C GLU A 184 -11.91 -12.72 -3.16
N ASP A 185 -10.72 -13.33 -3.12
CA ASP A 185 -10.40 -14.51 -2.32
C ASP A 185 -9.53 -14.20 -1.08
N VAL A 186 -9.10 -12.95 -0.91
CA VAL A 186 -8.25 -12.55 0.22
C VAL A 186 -9.08 -12.43 1.50
N ASP A 187 -8.68 -13.15 2.55
CA ASP A 187 -9.37 -13.12 3.84
C ASP A 187 -9.08 -11.83 4.62
N ILE A 188 -7.82 -11.36 4.60
CA ILE A 188 -7.36 -10.17 5.32
C ILE A 188 -6.42 -9.38 4.44
N MET A 189 -6.67 -8.08 4.30
CA MET A 189 -5.79 -7.16 3.58
C MET A 189 -5.18 -6.14 4.54
N LEU A 190 -3.85 -6.12 4.64
CA LEU A 190 -3.10 -5.18 5.47
C LEU A 190 -2.49 -4.09 4.59
N HIS A 191 -2.59 -2.87 5.10
CA HIS A 191 -1.98 -1.67 4.52
C HIS A 191 -1.37 -0.86 5.66
N TRP A 192 -0.42 0.00 5.33
CA TRP A 192 0.09 1.01 6.24
C TRP A 192 0.53 2.21 5.41
N HIS A 193 0.83 3.34 6.05
CA HIS A 193 1.35 4.49 5.34
C HIS A 193 2.45 5.14 6.17
N ALA A 194 3.50 5.64 5.51
CA ALA A 194 4.55 6.37 6.19
C ALA A 194 3.97 7.67 6.80
N ALA A 195 4.37 7.95 8.04
CA ALA A 195 3.99 9.13 8.79
C ALA A 195 5.15 9.52 9.73
N ASP A 196 5.04 10.68 10.37
CA ASP A 196 5.97 11.16 11.39
C ASP A 196 5.77 10.48 12.76
N VAL A 197 4.73 9.65 12.90
CA VAL A 197 4.39 8.89 14.11
C VAL A 197 3.93 7.47 13.78
N ASN A 198 4.21 6.53 14.68
CA ASN A 198 3.66 5.18 14.59
C ASN A 198 2.30 5.13 15.27
N SER A 199 1.25 4.81 14.52
CA SER A 199 -0.10 4.61 15.04
C SER A 199 -0.83 3.52 14.24
N ALA A 200 -1.84 2.91 14.85
CA ALA A 200 -2.72 1.96 14.20
C ALA A 200 -4.14 2.18 14.73
N ASP A 201 -5.11 2.37 13.83
CA ASP A 201 -6.51 2.59 14.17
C ASP A 201 -7.39 1.90 13.12
N ALA A 202 -8.54 1.39 13.54
CA ALA A 202 -9.62 0.95 12.65
C ALA A 202 -10.41 2.18 12.19
N SER A 203 -9.74 3.06 11.44
CA SER A 203 -10.32 4.28 10.87
C SER A 203 -10.55 4.14 9.36
N SER A 204 -11.37 5.04 8.80
CA SER A 204 -11.65 5.10 7.37
C SER A 204 -11.17 6.43 6.79
N SER A 205 -10.98 6.49 5.48
CA SER A 205 -10.60 7.71 4.76
C SER A 205 -11.80 8.39 4.11
N LEU A 206 -11.65 9.66 3.74
CA LEU A 206 -12.67 10.39 3.00
C LEU A 206 -12.76 9.85 1.57
N SER A 207 -13.98 9.64 1.08
CA SER A 207 -14.21 9.31 -0.32
C SER A 207 -13.85 10.50 -1.22
N ASN A 208 -13.11 10.26 -2.30
CA ASN A 208 -12.76 11.30 -3.27
C ASN A 208 -13.48 11.08 -4.61
N LYS A 209 -13.94 12.17 -5.24
CA LYS A 209 -14.44 12.21 -6.62
C LYS A 209 -13.84 13.42 -7.33
N SER A 210 -13.06 13.16 -8.37
CA SER A 210 -12.44 14.20 -9.20
C SER A 210 -13.22 14.40 -10.50
N ALA A 211 -13.38 15.66 -10.91
CA ALA A 211 -13.98 16.03 -12.19
C ALA A 211 -13.13 17.10 -12.89
N LYS A 212 -13.06 17.02 -14.23
CA LYS A 212 -12.36 18.00 -15.05
C LYS A 212 -13.37 18.79 -15.90
N PHE A 213 -13.41 20.10 -15.68
CA PHE A 213 -14.26 21.02 -16.43
C PHE A 213 -13.42 21.77 -17.46
N ARG A 214 -13.95 21.94 -18.67
CA ARG A 214 -13.31 22.75 -19.72
C ARG A 214 -14.29 23.85 -20.13
N PHE A 215 -13.87 25.09 -19.90
CA PHE A 215 -14.60 26.27 -20.34
C PHE A 215 -14.09 26.70 -21.71
N THR A 216 -15.00 27.00 -22.64
CA THR A 216 -14.67 27.50 -23.98
C THR A 216 -15.43 28.79 -24.23
N GLY A 217 -14.70 29.80 -24.70
CA GLY A 217 -15.17 31.15 -24.84
C GLY A 217 -14.95 31.71 -26.25
N ILE A 218 -15.22 33.00 -26.41
CA ILE A 218 -14.95 33.77 -27.63
C ILE A 218 -14.00 34.90 -27.26
N SER A 219 -12.83 34.95 -27.88
CA SER A 219 -11.85 36.00 -27.67
C SER A 219 -12.32 37.34 -28.22
N ALA A 220 -12.07 38.43 -27.49
CA ALA A 220 -12.31 39.80 -27.94
C ALA A 220 -11.27 40.75 -27.32
N HIS A 221 -11.19 41.98 -27.83
CA HIS A 221 -10.31 43.00 -27.26
C HIS A 221 -10.87 43.46 -25.91
N ALA A 222 -10.17 43.14 -24.81
CA ALA A 222 -10.67 43.31 -23.44
C ALA A 222 -11.16 44.74 -23.12
N ALA A 223 -10.44 45.77 -23.58
CA ALA A 223 -10.83 47.17 -23.34
C ALA A 223 -11.67 47.80 -24.47
N GLY A 224 -11.75 47.17 -25.64
CA GLY A 224 -12.19 47.82 -26.88
C GLY A 224 -13.53 47.31 -27.40
N ALA A 225 -13.84 46.04 -27.15
CA ALA A 225 -15.12 45.44 -27.46
C ALA A 225 -15.39 44.21 -26.56
N PRO A 226 -15.33 44.33 -25.21
CA PRO A 226 -15.53 43.21 -24.30
C PRO A 226 -16.87 42.50 -24.53
N GLU A 227 -17.91 43.23 -24.91
CA GLU A 227 -19.26 42.72 -25.22
C GLU A 227 -19.31 41.77 -26.42
N ARG A 228 -18.28 41.81 -27.29
CA ARG A 228 -18.13 40.87 -28.40
C ARG A 228 -17.49 39.54 -27.97
N GLY A 229 -16.96 39.48 -26.75
CA GLY A 229 -16.34 38.29 -26.19
C GLY A 229 -17.32 37.41 -25.40
N ARG A 230 -16.84 36.21 -25.07
CA ARG A 230 -17.41 35.35 -24.03
C ARG A 230 -16.23 34.80 -23.25
N SER A 231 -15.95 35.36 -22.08
CA SER A 231 -14.74 35.03 -21.34
C SER A 231 -14.80 33.61 -20.77
N ALA A 232 -13.91 32.73 -21.24
CA ALA A 232 -13.72 31.43 -20.62
C ALA A 232 -13.14 31.55 -19.20
N LEU A 233 -12.35 32.60 -18.95
CA LEU A 233 -11.81 32.89 -17.62
C LEU A 233 -12.93 33.25 -16.64
N ASP A 234 -13.90 34.08 -17.05
CA ASP A 234 -15.04 34.44 -16.19
C ASP A 234 -15.86 33.20 -15.85
N GLY A 235 -15.96 32.23 -16.78
CA GLY A 235 -16.59 30.92 -16.52
C GLY A 235 -15.85 30.12 -15.44
N VAL A 236 -14.51 30.14 -15.44
CA VAL A 236 -13.69 29.48 -14.40
C VAL A 236 -13.88 30.19 -13.05
N GLU A 237 -13.80 31.51 -13.02
CA GLU A 237 -13.96 32.32 -11.80
C GLU A 237 -15.36 32.12 -11.19
N ALA A 238 -16.41 32.12 -12.02
CA ALA A 238 -17.77 31.88 -11.57
C ALA A 238 -17.94 30.49 -10.93
N MET A 239 -17.33 29.44 -11.52
CA MET A 239 -17.37 28.10 -10.93
C MET A 239 -16.68 28.04 -9.56
N ASN A 240 -15.60 28.79 -9.35
CA ASN A 240 -14.88 28.79 -8.08
C ASN A 240 -15.57 29.63 -6.99
N HIS A 241 -16.30 30.68 -7.37
CA HIS A 241 -16.79 31.69 -6.42
C HIS A 241 -18.31 31.74 -6.25
N MET A 242 -19.08 31.16 -7.17
CA MET A 242 -20.55 31.28 -7.17
C MET A 242 -21.26 29.95 -6.90
N VAL A 243 -20.52 28.88 -6.58
CA VAL A 243 -21.04 27.53 -6.35
C VAL A 243 -20.68 27.06 -4.95
#